data_AF-A0A8B8QXR6-F1
#
_entry.id   AF-A0A8B8QXR6-F1
#
_cell.length_a   1.000
_cell.length_b   1.000
_cell.length_c   1.000
_cell.angle_alpha   90.00
_cell.angle_beta   90.00
_cell.angle_gamma   90.00
#
_symmetry.space_group_name_H-M   'P 1'
#
loop_
_entity.id
_entity.type
_entity.pdbx_description
1 polymer ?
#
loop_
_entity_poly.entity_id
_entity_poly.type
_entity_poly.pdbx_seq_one_letter_code
_entity_poly.pdbx_strand_id
1 'polypeptide(L)'
;MGVGISFLGGLQATVFFLFFAFLRSFGFALLSLPFLYASLVSLLVSLASHPSINLPQLLGKNPDGSLPVWSIVVFSPYLCFAWAFSAIRRLRSGEDPYSEICEGVPELRGRAYFCVPTWDTRSPGPGEIESAVKWACGKRARNRPVFVHCAHGHGRSVAVSCALLVALGVAEDWKTAERIIKGRRPYIRMNTLHRKALEEWSKRRLSSPKKKQ
;
A
#
# COMPACT_ATOMS: atom_id res chain seq x y z
N MET A 1 7.35 12.79 -13.55
CA MET A 1 7.71 11.62 -12.73
C MET A 1 7.32 11.94 -11.29
N GLY A 2 6.50 11.12 -10.64
CA GLY A 2 6.08 11.41 -9.26
C GLY A 2 7.27 11.30 -8.31
N VAL A 3 7.39 12.25 -7.39
CA VAL A 3 8.41 12.22 -6.34
C VAL A 3 8.18 10.94 -5.50
N GLY A 4 9.17 10.03 -5.49
CA GLY A 4 9.08 8.78 -4.74
C GLY A 4 9.20 9.00 -3.23
N ILE A 5 8.70 8.06 -2.44
CA ILE A 5 8.77 8.13 -0.96
C ILE A 5 10.20 8.21 -0.46
N SER A 6 11.13 7.53 -1.13
CA SER A 6 12.55 7.61 -0.77
C SER A 6 13.06 9.04 -0.87
N PHE A 7 12.70 9.78 -1.93
CA PHE A 7 13.08 11.18 -2.06
C PHE A 7 12.40 12.06 -1.02
N LEU A 8 11.08 11.91 -0.83
CA LEU A 8 10.32 12.71 0.13
C LEU A 8 10.81 12.48 1.57
N GLY A 9 11.08 11.23 1.92
CA GLY A 9 11.65 10.84 3.21
C GLY A 9 13.07 11.38 3.39
N GLY A 10 13.89 11.39 2.34
CA GLY A 10 15.23 11.98 2.37
C GLY A 10 15.19 13.48 2.60
N LEU A 11 14.31 14.20 1.89
CA LEU A 11 14.10 15.63 2.09
C LEU A 11 13.62 15.93 3.52
N GLN A 12 12.65 15.16 4.01
CA GLN A 12 12.14 15.27 5.39
C GLN A 12 13.25 15.04 6.41
N ALA A 13 14.13 14.04 6.20
CA ALA A 13 15.27 13.78 7.05
C ALA A 13 16.23 14.98 7.10
N THR A 14 16.54 15.57 5.95
CA THR A 14 17.41 16.75 5.86
C THR A 14 16.80 17.96 6.59
N VAL A 15 15.50 18.24 6.38
CA VAL A 15 14.83 19.36 7.05
C VAL A 15 14.86 19.22 8.57
N PHE A 16 14.57 18.02 9.10
CA PHE A 16 14.63 17.80 10.53
C PHE A 16 16.06 17.85 11.09
N PHE A 17 17.06 17.41 10.33
CA PHE A 17 18.46 17.52 10.74
C PHE A 17 18.92 18.98 10.81
N LEU A 18 18.55 19.80 9.82
CA LEU A 18 18.86 21.23 9.83
C LEU A 18 18.20 21.94 11.01
N PHE A 19 16.94 21.60 11.32
CA PHE A 19 16.24 22.16 12.47
C PHE A 19 16.87 21.72 13.81
N PHE A 20 17.32 20.46 13.91
CA PHE A 20 18.10 19.97 15.04
C PHE A 20 19.39 20.79 15.21
N ALA A 21 20.18 20.96 14.14
CA ALA A 21 21.43 21.70 14.17
C ALA A 21 21.22 23.17 14.58
N PHE A 22 20.17 23.80 14.06
CA PHE A 22 19.76 25.15 14.42
C PHE A 22 19.41 25.26 15.91
N LEU A 23 18.51 24.43 16.44
CA LEU A 23 18.18 24.47 17.88
C LEU A 23 19.39 24.20 18.77
N ARG A 24 20.29 23.31 18.33
CA ARG A 24 21.52 22.97 19.05
C ARG A 24 22.47 24.16 19.12
N SER A 25 22.55 25.01 18.08
CA SER A 25 23.41 26.20 18.09
C SER A 25 22.95 27.28 19.07
N PHE A 26 21.66 27.31 19.43
CA PHE A 26 21.13 28.20 20.48
C PHE A 26 21.18 27.59 21.89
N GLY A 27 21.79 26.42 22.06
CA GLY A 27 21.93 25.76 23.36
C GLY A 27 20.73 24.91 23.81
N PHE A 28 19.68 24.78 23.00
CA PHE A 28 18.50 23.96 23.33
C PHE A 28 18.73 22.46 23.10
N ALA A 29 19.58 21.84 23.92
CA ALA A 29 19.99 20.44 23.75
C ALA A 29 18.83 19.43 23.89
N LEU A 30 17.98 19.57 24.91
CA LEU A 30 16.89 18.61 25.15
C LEU A 30 15.77 18.73 24.09
N LEU A 31 15.41 19.97 23.74
CA LEU A 31 14.36 20.26 22.76
C LEU A 31 14.75 19.84 21.33
N SER A 32 16.04 19.73 21.03
CA SER A 32 16.51 19.36 19.69
C SER A 32 16.48 17.84 19.45
N LEU A 33 16.55 17.00 20.50
CA LEU A 33 16.60 15.53 20.38
C LEU A 33 15.45 14.91 19.57
N PRO A 34 14.17 15.33 19.72
CA PRO A 34 13.08 14.80 18.91
C PRO A 34 13.26 15.02 17.40
N PHE A 35 13.92 16.12 17.00
CA PHE A 35 14.20 16.42 15.59
C PHE A 35 15.32 15.56 15.03
N LEU A 36 16.35 15.26 15.83
CA LEU A 36 17.37 14.28 15.46
C LEU A 36 16.73 12.89 15.30
N TYR A 37 15.89 12.48 16.24
CA TYR A 37 15.14 11.22 16.16
C TYR A 37 14.27 11.15 14.89
N ALA A 38 13.47 12.19 14.63
CA ALA A 38 12.64 12.27 13.43
C ALA A 38 13.49 12.20 12.14
N SER A 39 14.64 12.86 12.11
CA SER A 39 15.58 12.82 10.98
C SER A 39 16.09 11.41 10.72
N LEU A 40 16.58 10.71 11.76
CA LEU A 40 17.11 9.35 11.64
C LEU A 40 16.04 8.35 11.19
N VAL A 41 14.82 8.45 11.75
CA VAL A 41 13.69 7.60 11.34
C VAL A 41 13.30 7.86 9.88
N SER A 42 13.21 9.13 9.46
CA SER A 42 12.92 9.50 8.08
C SER A 42 13.99 9.02 7.10
N LEU A 43 15.27 9.08 7.49
CA LEU A 43 16.38 8.54 6.69
C LEU A 43 16.27 7.02 6.55
N LEU A 44 16.01 6.31 7.64
CA LEU A 44 15.84 4.86 7.61
C LEU A 44 14.70 4.44 6.68
N VAL A 45 13.53 5.10 6.77
CA VAL A 45 12.39 4.83 5.89
C VAL A 45 12.69 5.22 4.43
N SER A 46 13.45 6.29 4.21
CA SER A 46 13.90 6.70 2.88
C SER A 46 14.76 5.60 2.22
N LEU A 47 15.76 5.09 2.94
CA LEU A 47 16.62 4.00 2.48
C LEU A 47 15.81 2.72 2.23
N ALA A 48 14.97 2.31 3.17
CA ALA A 48 14.18 1.09 3.03
C ALA A 48 13.14 1.14 1.89
N SER A 49 12.66 2.34 1.54
CA SER A 49 11.72 2.56 0.43
C SER A 49 12.39 2.81 -0.93
N HIS A 50 13.74 2.89 -0.96
CA HIS A 50 14.52 3.05 -2.18
C HIS A 50 14.26 1.86 -3.14
N PRO A 51 14.14 2.08 -4.48
CA PRO A 51 13.82 1.00 -5.43
C PRO A 51 14.74 -0.22 -5.35
N SER A 52 16.02 0.00 -5.08
CA SER A 52 17.02 -1.08 -5.02
C SER A 52 16.96 -1.90 -3.73
N ILE A 53 16.37 -1.36 -2.65
CA ILE A 53 16.27 -2.04 -1.34
C ILE A 53 14.86 -2.60 -1.18
N ASN A 54 13.85 -1.76 -1.36
CA ASN A 54 12.42 -2.11 -1.35
C ASN A 54 12.04 -3.11 -0.24
N LEU A 55 12.17 -2.69 1.03
CA LEU A 55 11.89 -3.51 2.22
C LEU A 55 10.58 -3.09 2.91
N PRO A 56 9.39 -3.36 2.35
CA PRO A 56 8.11 -2.93 2.92
C PRO A 56 7.76 -3.58 4.27
N GLN A 57 8.49 -4.61 4.67
CA GLN A 57 8.36 -5.29 5.96
C GLN A 57 8.94 -4.47 7.13
N LEU A 58 9.67 -3.38 6.87
CA LEU A 58 10.32 -2.56 7.90
C LEU A 58 9.37 -2.13 9.04
N LEU A 59 8.13 -1.78 8.70
CA LEU A 59 7.13 -1.35 9.69
C LEU A 59 6.57 -2.51 10.55
N GLY A 60 6.95 -3.75 10.27
CA GLY A 60 6.61 -4.90 11.09
C GLY A 60 5.11 -5.18 11.19
N LYS A 61 4.36 -5.01 10.08
CA LYS A 61 2.91 -5.25 10.07
C LYS A 61 2.60 -6.69 10.47
N ASN A 62 1.65 -6.84 11.38
CA ASN A 62 1.12 -8.12 11.79
C ASN A 62 0.35 -8.79 10.63
N PRO A 63 0.12 -10.12 10.71
CA PRO A 63 -0.68 -10.83 9.72
C PRO A 63 -2.12 -10.32 9.57
N ASP A 64 -2.65 -9.67 10.61
CA ASP A 64 -3.97 -9.00 10.63
C ASP A 64 -3.96 -7.58 10.02
N GLY A 65 -2.79 -7.11 9.57
CA GLY A 65 -2.60 -5.78 8.99
C GLY A 65 -2.35 -4.66 10.00
N SER A 66 -2.45 -4.93 11.31
CA SER A 66 -2.17 -3.96 12.36
C SER A 66 -0.67 -3.66 12.49
N LEU A 67 -0.34 -2.49 13.04
CA LEU A 67 1.03 -2.15 13.42
C LEU A 67 1.23 -2.47 14.91
N PRO A 68 2.27 -3.22 15.29
CA PRO A 68 2.56 -3.50 16.68
C PRO A 68 3.01 -2.23 17.42
N VAL A 69 2.77 -2.19 18.75
CA VAL A 69 3.03 -1.00 19.57
C VAL A 69 4.47 -0.51 19.47
N TRP A 70 5.46 -1.42 19.46
CA TRP A 70 6.87 -1.05 19.33
C TRP A 70 7.14 -0.30 18.01
N SER A 71 6.50 -0.72 16.91
CA SER A 71 6.66 -0.10 15.59
C SER A 71 6.02 1.29 15.58
N ILE A 72 4.87 1.45 16.24
CA ILE A 72 4.24 2.75 16.41
C ILE A 72 5.18 3.72 17.14
N VAL A 73 5.82 3.28 18.22
CA VAL A 73 6.76 4.13 18.98
C VAL A 73 7.97 4.50 18.14
N VAL A 74 8.66 3.52 17.56
CA VAL A 74 9.91 3.69 16.77
C VAL A 74 9.68 4.49 15.48
N PHE A 75 8.56 4.28 14.81
CA PHE A 75 8.26 4.98 13.56
C PHE A 75 7.29 6.16 13.75
N SER A 76 7.00 6.56 14.99
CA SER A 76 6.02 7.62 15.30
C SER A 76 6.22 8.91 14.49
N PRO A 77 7.43 9.47 14.29
CA PRO A 77 7.58 10.71 13.53
C PRO A 77 7.14 10.54 12.07
N TYR A 78 7.45 9.40 11.47
CA TYR A 78 7.04 9.06 10.11
C TYR A 78 5.54 8.74 10.03
N LEU A 79 5.01 7.96 10.97
CA LEU A 79 3.60 7.56 11.00
C LEU A 79 2.68 8.75 11.23
N CYS A 80 3.03 9.68 12.12
CA CYS A 80 2.30 10.93 12.30
C CYS A 80 2.18 11.70 10.99
N PHE A 81 3.27 11.82 10.23
CA PHE A 81 3.24 12.47 8.92
C PHE A 81 2.36 11.70 7.92
N ALA A 82 2.51 10.38 7.82
CA ALA A 82 1.73 9.55 6.91
C ALA A 82 0.23 9.57 7.22
N TRP A 83 -0.14 9.56 8.50
CA TRP A 83 -1.52 9.66 8.96
C TRP A 83 -2.09 11.06 8.75
N ALA A 84 -1.35 12.11 9.07
CA ALA A 84 -1.77 13.48 8.78
C ALA A 84 -2.01 13.69 7.28
N PHE A 85 -1.07 13.24 6.43
CA PHE A 85 -1.24 13.28 4.98
C PHE A 85 -2.49 12.53 4.51
N SER A 86 -2.72 11.32 5.04
CA SER A 86 -3.89 10.51 4.69
C SER A 86 -5.20 11.14 5.18
N ALA A 87 -5.21 11.74 6.37
CA ALA A 87 -6.35 12.44 6.93
C ALA A 87 -6.68 13.69 6.11
N ILE A 88 -5.69 14.53 5.81
CA ILE A 88 -5.87 15.72 4.96
C ILE A 88 -6.40 15.34 3.58
N ARG A 89 -5.85 14.29 2.99
CA ARG A 89 -6.32 13.80 1.69
C ARG A 89 -7.76 13.30 1.75
N ARG A 90 -8.13 12.59 2.83
CA ARG A 90 -9.51 12.12 3.06
C ARG A 90 -10.48 13.28 3.23
N LEU A 91 -10.11 14.31 4.00
CA LEU A 91 -10.94 15.51 4.18
C LEU A 91 -11.16 16.27 2.86
N ARG A 92 -10.23 16.14 1.91
CA ARG A 92 -10.34 16.75 0.58
C ARG A 92 -11.01 15.83 -0.45
N SER A 93 -11.17 14.54 -0.17
CA SER A 93 -11.80 13.57 -1.08
C SER A 93 -13.26 13.34 -0.68
N GLY A 94 -14.21 13.69 -1.54
CA GLY A 94 -15.63 13.35 -1.37
C GLY A 94 -15.98 11.93 -1.83
N GLU A 95 -15.03 10.99 -1.79
CA GLU A 95 -15.23 9.61 -2.25
C GLU A 95 -15.72 8.69 -1.14
N ASP A 96 -16.61 7.76 -1.49
CA ASP A 96 -17.07 6.74 -0.56
C ASP A 96 -15.90 5.89 -0.02
N PRO A 97 -15.88 5.56 1.29
CA PRO A 97 -14.80 4.80 1.90
C PRO A 97 -14.59 3.39 1.32
N TYR A 98 -15.65 2.81 0.74
CA TYR A 98 -15.64 1.51 0.08
C TYR A 98 -16.64 1.50 -1.08
N SER A 99 -16.45 0.56 -2.02
CA SER A 99 -17.42 0.34 -3.11
C SER A 99 -17.51 -1.15 -3.39
N GLU A 100 -18.72 -1.63 -3.57
CA GLU A 100 -18.98 -3.01 -3.94
C GLU A 100 -18.74 -3.21 -5.44
N ILE A 101 -17.85 -4.14 -5.78
CA ILE A 101 -17.51 -4.48 -7.18
C ILE A 101 -18.23 -5.76 -7.62
N CYS A 102 -18.53 -6.66 -6.68
CA CYS A 102 -19.30 -7.89 -6.88
C CYS A 102 -20.18 -8.12 -5.64
N GLU A 103 -21.33 -8.77 -5.81
CA GLU A 103 -22.32 -8.98 -4.74
C GLU A 103 -21.74 -9.64 -3.46
N GLY A 104 -22.18 -9.09 -2.33
CA GLY A 104 -21.91 -9.50 -0.96
C GLY A 104 -21.11 -8.47 -0.15
N VAL A 105 -21.78 -7.69 0.71
CA VAL A 105 -21.14 -6.78 1.67
C VAL A 105 -20.49 -7.57 2.80
N PRO A 106 -19.16 -7.50 3.00
CA PRO A 106 -18.52 -8.19 4.11
C PRO A 106 -18.68 -7.36 5.39
N GLU A 107 -19.30 -7.95 6.40
CA GLU A 107 -19.08 -7.54 7.79
C GLU A 107 -17.59 -7.80 8.14
N LEU A 108 -16.82 -6.74 8.41
CA LEU A 108 -15.35 -6.79 8.46
C LEU A 108 -14.78 -7.30 9.79
N ARG A 109 -15.56 -7.34 10.87
CA ARG A 109 -15.07 -7.78 12.19
C ARG A 109 -14.82 -9.29 12.24
N GLY A 110 -13.69 -9.69 12.85
CA GLY A 110 -13.37 -11.10 13.13
C GLY A 110 -13.08 -11.98 11.92
N ARG A 111 -12.89 -11.39 10.72
CA ARG A 111 -12.61 -12.16 9.50
C ARG A 111 -11.11 -12.35 9.27
N ALA A 112 -10.76 -13.46 8.63
CA ALA A 112 -9.40 -13.75 8.22
C ALA A 112 -8.86 -12.63 7.33
N TYR A 113 -7.63 -12.21 7.58
CA TYR A 113 -6.94 -11.14 6.87
C TYR A 113 -5.71 -11.70 6.14
N PHE A 114 -5.37 -11.10 5.00
CA PHE A 114 -4.16 -11.44 4.25
C PHE A 114 -3.40 -10.15 3.95
N CYS A 115 -2.33 -9.91 4.70
CA CYS A 115 -1.52 -8.70 4.57
C CYS A 115 -0.48 -8.85 3.46
N VAL A 116 -0.52 -7.95 2.46
CA VAL A 116 0.55 -7.75 1.50
C VAL A 116 1.20 -6.38 1.76
N PRO A 117 2.33 -6.31 2.48
CA PRO A 117 2.98 -5.06 2.78
C PRO A 117 3.58 -4.46 1.51
N THR A 118 3.24 -3.21 1.20
CA THR A 118 3.75 -2.52 0.03
C THR A 118 3.88 -1.03 0.33
N TRP A 119 5.04 -0.45 0.03
CA TRP A 119 5.27 0.99 0.17
C TRP A 119 4.22 1.80 -0.62
N ASP A 120 3.88 2.99 -0.13
CA ASP A 120 3.03 3.90 -0.88
C ASP A 120 3.66 4.19 -2.27
N THR A 121 2.84 4.47 -3.28
CA THR A 121 3.28 4.66 -4.68
C THR A 121 3.98 3.47 -5.37
N ARG A 122 4.28 2.38 -4.65
CA ARG A 122 4.78 1.11 -5.22
C ARG A 122 3.62 0.16 -5.52
N SER A 123 3.94 -0.90 -6.26
CA SER A 123 3.03 -2.01 -6.52
C SER A 123 3.47 -3.24 -5.73
N PRO A 124 2.53 -4.08 -5.26
CA PRO A 124 2.86 -5.45 -4.90
C PRO A 124 3.50 -6.14 -6.09
N GLY A 125 4.47 -7.02 -5.83
CA GLY A 125 5.13 -7.81 -6.86
C GLY A 125 4.19 -8.88 -7.45
N PRO A 126 4.48 -9.41 -8.65
CA PRO A 126 3.61 -10.39 -9.31
C PRO A 126 3.33 -11.65 -8.47
N GLY A 127 4.31 -12.13 -7.69
CA GLY A 127 4.14 -13.28 -6.79
C GLY A 127 3.26 -12.96 -5.57
N GLU A 128 3.33 -11.73 -5.06
CA GLU A 128 2.48 -11.27 -3.96
C GLU A 128 1.04 -11.07 -4.43
N ILE A 129 0.85 -10.53 -5.64
CA ILE A 129 -0.45 -10.44 -6.31
C ILE A 129 -1.05 -11.84 -6.43
N GLU A 130 -0.28 -12.81 -6.95
CA GLU A 130 -0.75 -14.19 -7.11
C GLU A 130 -1.14 -14.84 -5.77
N SER A 131 -0.35 -14.60 -4.72
CA SER A 131 -0.65 -15.12 -3.38
C SER A 131 -1.94 -14.54 -2.81
N ALA A 132 -2.15 -13.22 -2.95
CA ALA A 132 -3.38 -12.55 -2.54
C ALA A 132 -4.60 -13.04 -3.35
N VAL A 133 -4.43 -13.21 -4.66
CA VAL A 133 -5.47 -13.74 -5.55
C VAL A 133 -5.85 -15.17 -5.17
N LYS A 134 -4.88 -16.07 -4.98
CA LYS A 134 -5.14 -17.46 -4.55
C LYS A 134 -5.90 -17.51 -3.23
N TRP A 135 -5.48 -16.71 -2.25
CA TRP A 135 -6.16 -16.62 -0.97
C TRP A 135 -7.61 -16.13 -1.12
N ALA A 136 -7.82 -15.07 -1.90
CA ALA A 136 -9.14 -14.50 -2.17
C ALA A 136 -10.06 -15.46 -2.94
N CYS A 137 -9.56 -16.13 -3.98
CA CYS A 137 -10.27 -17.18 -4.70
C CYS A 137 -10.70 -18.31 -3.77
N GLY A 138 -9.83 -18.75 -2.84
CA GLY A 138 -10.17 -19.75 -1.83
C GLY A 138 -11.30 -19.31 -0.89
N LYS A 139 -11.43 -18.01 -0.60
CA LYS A 139 -12.58 -17.47 0.16
C LYS A 139 -13.85 -17.46 -0.69
N ARG A 140 -13.77 -17.00 -1.94
CA ARG A 140 -14.92 -16.97 -2.87
C ARG A 140 -15.46 -18.36 -3.18
N ALA A 141 -14.60 -19.37 -3.30
CA ALA A 141 -15.01 -20.77 -3.49
C ALA A 141 -15.86 -21.32 -2.32
N ARG A 142 -15.77 -20.71 -1.13
CA ARG A 142 -16.58 -21.03 0.05
C ARG A 142 -17.74 -20.06 0.25
N ASN A 143 -18.12 -19.35 -0.81
CA ASN A 143 -19.13 -18.30 -0.81
C ASN A 143 -18.89 -17.19 0.25
N ARG A 144 -17.63 -16.92 0.60
CA ARG A 144 -17.27 -15.85 1.55
C ARG A 144 -16.91 -14.58 0.76
N PRO A 145 -17.51 -13.41 1.07
CA PRO A 145 -17.15 -12.16 0.43
C PRO A 145 -15.73 -11.75 0.80
N VAL A 146 -15.06 -11.06 -0.14
CA VAL A 146 -13.69 -10.59 -0.01
C VAL A 146 -13.67 -9.07 -0.14
N PHE A 147 -13.04 -8.41 0.82
CA PHE A 147 -12.78 -6.97 0.78
C PHE A 147 -11.31 -6.72 0.49
N VAL A 148 -11.02 -5.96 -0.57
CA VAL A 148 -9.65 -5.57 -0.93
C VAL A 148 -9.50 -4.08 -0.69
N HIS A 149 -8.57 -3.70 0.18
CA HIS A 149 -8.35 -2.30 0.53
C HIS A 149 -6.87 -1.94 0.61
N CYS A 150 -6.64 -0.63 0.74
CA CYS A 150 -5.35 -0.02 1.01
C CYS A 150 -5.61 1.27 1.80
N ALA A 151 -4.72 2.27 1.76
CA ALA A 151 -4.95 3.55 2.43
C ALA A 151 -6.08 4.37 1.77
N HIS A 152 -5.99 4.56 0.45
CA HIS A 152 -6.89 5.42 -0.34
C HIS A 152 -7.64 4.67 -1.45
N GLY A 153 -7.30 3.41 -1.72
CA GLY A 153 -8.07 2.62 -2.67
C GLY A 153 -7.86 2.90 -4.17
N HIS A 154 -6.88 3.70 -4.61
CA HIS A 154 -6.74 4.10 -6.03
C HIS A 154 -5.72 3.31 -6.86
N GLY A 155 -4.78 2.61 -6.23
CA GLY A 155 -3.60 2.05 -6.90
C GLY A 155 -3.36 0.58 -6.53
N ARG A 156 -2.66 0.34 -5.42
CA ARG A 156 -2.30 -1.01 -4.93
C ARG A 156 -3.49 -1.97 -4.84
N SER A 157 -4.57 -1.54 -4.17
CA SER A 157 -5.79 -2.34 -4.06
C SER A 157 -6.45 -2.58 -5.41
N VAL A 158 -6.42 -1.59 -6.31
CA VAL A 158 -6.97 -1.71 -7.67
C VAL A 158 -6.18 -2.75 -8.47
N ALA A 159 -4.84 -2.76 -8.36
CA ALA A 159 -4.02 -3.77 -9.02
C ALA A 159 -4.39 -5.19 -8.56
N VAL A 160 -4.52 -5.41 -7.25
CA VAL A 160 -4.96 -6.71 -6.72
C VAL A 160 -6.38 -7.04 -7.16
N SER A 161 -7.31 -6.08 -7.12
CA SER A 161 -8.69 -6.28 -7.59
C SER A 161 -8.77 -6.61 -9.08
N CYS A 162 -7.95 -5.98 -9.94
CA CYS A 162 -7.89 -6.32 -11.37
C CYS A 162 -7.48 -7.78 -11.56
N ALA A 163 -6.40 -8.21 -10.88
CA ALA A 163 -5.92 -9.57 -10.95
C ALA A 163 -6.96 -10.58 -10.42
N LEU A 164 -7.68 -10.22 -9.35
CA LEU A 164 -8.75 -11.03 -8.77
C LEU A 164 -9.95 -11.17 -9.71
N LEU A 165 -10.41 -10.11 -10.37
CA LEU A 165 -11.51 -10.17 -11.32
C LEU A 165 -11.18 -11.09 -12.50
N VAL A 166 -9.95 -11.02 -13.02
CA VAL A 166 -9.45 -11.95 -14.03
C VAL A 166 -9.43 -13.39 -13.50
N ALA A 167 -9.02 -13.57 -12.24
CA ALA A 167 -8.96 -14.89 -11.63
C ALA A 167 -10.32 -15.56 -11.42
N LEU A 168 -11.35 -14.76 -11.17
CA LEU A 168 -12.72 -15.21 -11.00
C LEU A 168 -13.47 -15.37 -12.33
N GLY A 169 -12.82 -15.09 -13.47
CA GLY A 169 -13.46 -15.16 -14.79
C GLY A 169 -14.44 -14.01 -15.07
N VAL A 170 -14.43 -12.96 -14.25
CA VAL A 170 -15.29 -11.78 -14.43
C VAL A 170 -14.76 -10.86 -15.53
N ALA A 171 -13.45 -10.89 -15.79
CA ALA A 171 -12.79 -10.13 -16.84
C ALA A 171 -11.79 -11.02 -17.59
N GLU A 172 -11.65 -10.81 -18.90
CA GLU A 172 -10.70 -11.57 -19.72
C GLU A 172 -9.25 -11.20 -19.42
N ASP A 173 -8.98 -9.92 -19.20
CA ASP A 173 -7.66 -9.38 -18.90
C ASP A 173 -7.71 -8.27 -17.84
N TRP A 174 -6.53 -7.92 -17.33
CA TRP A 174 -6.42 -6.92 -16.26
C TRP A 174 -6.84 -5.52 -16.71
N LYS A 175 -6.78 -5.23 -18.02
CA LYS A 175 -7.18 -3.93 -18.61
C LYS A 175 -8.70 -3.79 -18.64
N THR A 176 -9.41 -4.86 -18.98
CA THR A 176 -10.86 -4.95 -18.92
C THR A 176 -11.33 -4.89 -17.47
N ALA A 177 -10.63 -5.56 -16.56
CA ALA A 177 -10.87 -5.42 -15.13
C ALA A 177 -10.67 -3.97 -14.64
N GLU A 178 -9.61 -3.27 -15.07
CA GLU A 178 -9.40 -1.84 -14.76
C GLU A 178 -10.58 -0.99 -15.24
N ARG A 179 -11.09 -1.26 -16.46
CA ARG A 179 -12.25 -0.56 -17.02
C ARG A 179 -13.52 -0.78 -16.20
N ILE A 180 -13.80 -2.02 -15.79
CA ILE A 180 -14.94 -2.37 -14.92
C ILE A 180 -14.86 -1.61 -13.60
N ILE A 181 -13.69 -1.63 -12.95
CA ILE A 181 -13.50 -0.92 -11.68
C ILE A 181 -13.63 0.59 -11.87
N LYS A 182 -13.07 1.14 -12.97
CA LYS A 182 -13.16 2.57 -13.28
C LYS A 182 -14.60 3.04 -13.49
N GLY A 183 -15.45 2.19 -14.06
CA GLY A 183 -16.88 2.48 -14.21
C GLY A 183 -17.60 2.70 -12.88
N ARG A 184 -17.19 1.99 -11.82
CA ARG A 184 -17.73 2.17 -10.46
C ARG A 184 -16.95 3.17 -9.60
N ARG A 185 -15.67 3.36 -9.90
CA ARG A 185 -14.75 4.23 -9.16
C ARG A 185 -13.97 5.11 -10.14
N PRO A 186 -14.52 6.26 -10.56
CA PRO A 186 -13.95 7.08 -11.64
C PRO A 186 -12.56 7.63 -11.31
N TYR A 187 -12.24 7.78 -10.02
CA TYR A 187 -10.99 8.37 -9.54
C TYR A 187 -9.84 7.37 -9.35
N ILE A 188 -10.00 6.08 -9.70
CA ILE A 188 -8.87 5.15 -9.62
C ILE A 188 -7.70 5.62 -10.48
N ARG A 189 -6.47 5.41 -9.99
CA ARG A 189 -5.26 5.85 -10.67
C ARG A 189 -4.10 4.89 -10.41
N MET A 190 -4.00 3.88 -11.26
CA MET A 190 -2.81 3.04 -11.33
C MET A 190 -1.66 3.78 -12.03
N ASN A 191 -0.50 3.86 -11.37
CA ASN A 191 0.75 4.27 -11.99
C ASN A 191 1.37 3.16 -12.88
N THR A 192 2.51 3.48 -13.52
CA THR A 192 3.25 2.55 -14.40
C THR A 192 3.75 1.30 -13.68
N LEU A 193 4.12 1.39 -12.40
CA LEU A 193 4.59 0.25 -11.62
C LEU A 193 3.48 -0.79 -11.40
N HIS A 194 2.25 -0.36 -11.10
CA HIS A 194 1.12 -1.27 -10.96
C HIS A 194 0.82 -1.99 -12.28
N ARG A 195 0.81 -1.26 -13.40
CA ARG A 195 0.57 -1.84 -14.73
C ARG A 195 1.66 -2.83 -15.12
N LYS A 196 2.93 -2.51 -14.85
CA LYS A 196 4.05 -3.43 -15.09
C LYS A 196 3.92 -4.72 -14.27
N ALA A 197 3.57 -4.61 -12.98
CA ALA A 197 3.38 -5.78 -12.13
C ALA A 197 2.21 -6.66 -12.59
N LEU A 198 1.09 -6.04 -13.01
CA LEU A 198 -0.05 -6.75 -13.59
C LEU A 198 0.30 -7.45 -14.91
N GLU A 199 1.09 -6.80 -15.75
CA GLU A 199 1.54 -7.36 -17.02
C GLU A 199 2.43 -8.61 -16.79
N GLU A 200 3.40 -8.50 -15.89
CA GLU A 200 4.25 -9.63 -15.50
C GLU A 200 3.45 -10.76 -14.84
N TRP A 201 2.49 -10.41 -13.98
CA TRP A 201 1.58 -11.38 -13.35
C TRP A 201 0.74 -12.12 -14.40
N SER A 202 0.14 -11.39 -15.36
CA SER A 202 -0.66 -11.95 -16.44
C SER A 202 0.13 -12.94 -17.29
N LYS A 203 1.36 -12.57 -17.68
CA LYS A 203 2.26 -13.44 -18.44
C LYS A 203 2.56 -14.76 -17.73
N ARG A 204 2.90 -14.71 -16.43
CA ARG A 204 3.17 -15.92 -15.62
C ARG A 204 1.97 -16.85 -15.52
N ARG A 205 0.77 -16.28 -15.55
CA ARG A 205 -0.47 -17.03 -15.48
C ARG A 205 -0.81 -17.71 -16.80
N LEU A 206 -0.59 -17.03 -17.92
CA LEU A 206 -0.74 -17.62 -19.26
C LEU A 206 0.27 -18.74 -19.53
N SER A 207 1.50 -18.62 -19.00
CA SER A 207 2.52 -19.68 -19.10
C SER A 207 2.28 -20.87 -18.17
N SER A 208 1.38 -20.74 -17.19
CA SER A 208 0.99 -21.86 -16.33
C SER A 208 -0.09 -22.68 -17.06
N PRO A 209 0.12 -23.98 -17.34
CA PRO A 209 -0.89 -24.78 -18.01
C PRO A 209 -2.20 -24.73 -17.21
N LYS A 210 -3.31 -24.39 -17.87
CA LYS A 210 -4.65 -24.50 -17.27
C LYS A 210 -4.80 -25.96 -16.82
N LYS A 211 -4.79 -26.21 -15.50
CA LYS A 211 -5.29 -27.49 -14.98
C LYS A 211 -6.74 -27.57 -15.44
N LYS A 212 -7.02 -28.45 -16.40
CA LYS A 212 -8.39 -28.85 -16.74
C LYS A 212 -9.03 -29.33 -15.43
N GLN A 213 -10.08 -28.64 -15.01
CA GLN A 213 -11.05 -29.19 -14.06
C GLN A 213 -11.82 -30.32 -14.74
#